data_AF-A0A7S4CKX9-F1
#
_entry.id   AF-A0A7S4CKX9-F1
#
_cell.length_a   1.000
_cell.length_b   1.000
_cell.length_c   1.000
_cell.angle_alpha   90.00
_cell.angle_beta   90.00
_cell.angle_gamma   90.00
#
_symmetry.space_group_name_H-M   'P 1'
#
loop_
_entity.id
_entity.type
_entity.pdbx_description
1 polymer ?
#
loop_
_entity_poly.entity_id
_entity_poly.type
_entity_poly.pdbx_seq_one_letter_code
_entity_poly.pdbx_strand_id
1 'polypeptide(L)'
;MPHLIWDGADAAKHKIVCADHWYDGIPLVRKKYNTWLAWDGEKAQVGNKNATAAREKGIRDIQYKAAHHLGGRPVVVGETGIPLDMEDGKAFKTGDFRMQELAMNGVLSALEVCFASSTLWNYTPDNNNARGDNWNGEDLSIFSRDQMVGNKTIDDGGRAIKAAVRPHVRAYVGTPTVQRFNMDTKEFVFQFVTALQSAGTPQSGSGSPGSGDGGSPRPKTPGGAGHRAGAGSHRRPDA
;
A
#
# COMPACT_ATOMS: atom_id res chain seq x y z
N MET A 1 -9.52 11.84 34.77
CA MET A 1 -10.54 11.94 33.70
C MET A 1 -10.59 10.59 33.02
N PRO A 2 -11.76 9.99 32.73
CA PRO A 2 -11.78 8.81 31.87
C PRO A 2 -11.26 9.21 30.49
N HIS A 3 -10.29 8.47 29.97
CA HIS A 3 -9.85 8.64 28.60
C HIS A 3 -11.03 8.29 27.68
N LEU A 4 -11.31 9.14 26.70
CA LEU A 4 -12.27 8.81 25.63
C LEU A 4 -11.67 7.65 24.83
N ILE A 5 -12.24 6.46 24.97
CA ILE A 5 -11.85 5.27 24.21
C ILE A 5 -12.98 5.02 23.22
N TRP A 6 -12.67 5.13 21.93
CA TRP A 6 -13.55 4.66 20.88
C TRP A 6 -13.43 3.15 20.79
N ASP A 7 -14.55 2.43 20.87
CA ASP A 7 -14.58 0.97 20.82
C ASP A 7 -15.34 0.43 19.60
N GLY A 8 -15.48 -0.90 19.54
CA GLY A 8 -16.22 -1.58 18.47
C GLY A 8 -17.71 -1.21 18.41
N ALA A 9 -18.34 -0.85 19.53
CA ALA A 9 -19.74 -0.44 19.57
C ALA A 9 -19.93 0.98 19.03
N ASP A 10 -19.03 1.91 19.39
CA ASP A 10 -19.01 3.25 18.81
C ASP A 10 -18.73 3.19 17.31
N ALA A 11 -17.75 2.38 16.93
CA ALA A 11 -17.46 2.09 15.53
C ALA A 11 -18.69 1.50 14.84
N ALA A 12 -19.41 0.54 15.42
CA ALA A 12 -20.64 -0.01 14.85
C ALA A 12 -21.68 1.07 14.54
N LYS A 13 -21.86 2.02 15.46
CA LYS A 13 -22.84 3.11 15.38
C LYS A 13 -22.46 4.22 14.40
N HIS A 14 -21.17 4.46 14.21
CA HIS A 14 -20.66 5.60 13.43
C HIS A 14 -19.80 5.15 12.23
N LYS A 15 -19.58 6.03 11.25
CA LYS A 15 -18.69 5.72 10.11
C LYS A 15 -17.23 6.03 10.46
N ILE A 16 -16.67 5.26 11.39
CA ILE A 16 -15.29 5.45 11.90
C ILE A 16 -14.26 4.73 11.02
N VAL A 17 -13.10 5.36 10.85
CA VAL A 17 -11.90 4.86 10.17
C VAL A 17 -10.70 5.09 11.08
N CYS A 18 -9.77 4.13 11.17
CA CYS A 18 -8.48 4.31 11.85
C CYS A 18 -7.52 5.08 10.94
N ALA A 19 -6.90 6.13 11.48
CA ALA A 19 -6.01 7.03 10.75
C ALA A 19 -4.65 7.23 11.44
N ASP A 20 -4.11 6.18 12.09
CA ASP A 20 -2.81 6.24 12.76
C ASP A 20 -1.68 6.56 11.76
N HIS A 21 -0.62 7.19 12.28
CA HIS A 21 0.57 7.53 11.49
C HIS A 21 1.60 6.40 11.60
N TRP A 22 2.40 6.23 10.54
CA TRP A 22 3.52 5.30 10.57
C TRP A 22 4.71 5.83 9.80
N TYR A 23 5.88 5.74 10.40
CA TYR A 23 7.16 6.06 9.78
C TYR A 23 8.20 4.99 10.12
N ASP A 24 9.15 4.77 9.22
CA ASP A 24 10.36 4.03 9.59
C ASP A 24 11.18 4.90 10.57
N GLY A 25 11.24 4.46 11.83
CA GLY A 25 11.78 5.26 12.92
C GLY A 25 13.27 5.57 12.78
N ILE A 26 14.05 4.74 12.06
CA ILE A 26 15.49 4.96 11.88
C ILE A 26 15.74 6.19 10.99
N PRO A 27 15.29 6.23 9.72
CA PRO A 27 15.46 7.41 8.90
C PRO A 27 14.76 8.63 9.51
N LEU A 28 13.55 8.49 10.09
CA LEU A 28 12.84 9.62 10.66
C LEU A 28 13.63 10.32 11.78
N VAL A 29 14.15 9.56 12.75
CA VAL A 29 14.82 10.15 13.92
C VAL A 29 16.28 10.47 13.65
N ARG A 30 16.99 9.59 12.93
CA ARG A 30 18.44 9.72 12.75
C ARG A 30 18.82 10.46 11.48
N LYS A 31 17.88 10.66 10.54
CA LYS A 31 18.13 11.20 9.19
C LYS A 31 19.21 10.41 8.44
N LYS A 32 19.27 9.10 8.70
CA LYS A 32 20.19 8.14 8.06
C LYS A 32 19.43 6.94 7.55
N TYR A 33 19.75 6.51 6.34
CA TYR A 33 19.07 5.39 5.70
C TYR A 33 20.03 4.34 5.17
N ASN A 34 19.72 3.08 5.47
CA ASN A 34 20.36 1.91 4.89
C ASN A 34 19.26 0.93 4.47
N THR A 35 19.36 0.40 3.25
CA THR A 35 18.35 -0.52 2.69
C THR A 35 18.18 -1.81 3.49
N TRP A 36 19.23 -2.23 4.19
CA TRP A 36 19.28 -3.46 4.99
C TRP A 36 18.95 -3.25 6.48
N LEU A 37 18.53 -2.05 6.89
CA LEU A 37 18.25 -1.73 8.28
C LEU A 37 16.87 -1.07 8.41
N ALA A 38 16.08 -1.51 9.39
CA ALA A 38 14.81 -0.88 9.76
C ALA A 38 14.50 -1.11 11.25
N TRP A 39 13.56 -0.36 11.80
CA TRP A 39 13.02 -0.58 13.14
C TRP A 39 11.68 -1.31 13.06
N ASP A 40 11.45 -2.33 13.90
CA ASP A 40 10.20 -3.12 13.90
C ASP A 40 9.20 -2.72 15.01
N GLY A 41 9.52 -1.68 15.78
CA GLY A 41 8.78 -1.26 16.96
C GLY A 41 9.52 -1.54 18.27
N GLU A 42 10.40 -2.54 18.30
CA GLU A 42 11.07 -3.01 19.52
C GLU A 42 12.59 -3.04 19.39
N LYS A 43 13.11 -3.42 18.22
CA LYS A 43 14.55 -3.52 17.96
C LYS A 43 14.88 -3.27 16.49
N ALA A 44 16.16 -2.97 16.25
CA ALA A 44 16.68 -2.85 14.90
C ALA A 44 16.73 -4.22 14.20
N GLN A 45 16.22 -4.28 12.98
CA GLN A 45 16.23 -5.45 12.12
C GLN A 45 17.29 -5.29 11.03
N VAL A 46 18.17 -6.27 10.93
CA VAL A 46 19.35 -6.25 10.05
C VAL A 46 19.18 -7.27 8.91
N GLY A 47 19.54 -6.85 7.70
CA GLY A 47 19.42 -7.60 6.46
C GLY A 47 18.20 -7.15 5.65
N ASN A 48 18.34 -7.08 4.32
CA ASN A 48 17.29 -6.57 3.42
C ASN A 48 15.91 -7.21 3.67
N LYS A 49 15.84 -8.54 3.78
CA LYS A 49 14.57 -9.25 4.03
C LYS A 49 13.93 -8.86 5.36
N ASN A 50 14.75 -8.77 6.41
CA ASN A 50 14.26 -8.43 7.76
C ASN A 50 13.85 -6.96 7.84
N ALA A 51 14.60 -6.07 7.18
CA ALA A 51 14.26 -4.66 7.10
C ALA A 51 12.92 -4.43 6.36
N THR A 52 12.70 -5.13 5.24
CA THR A 52 11.40 -5.12 4.55
C THR A 52 10.29 -5.66 5.46
N ALA A 53 10.48 -6.82 6.09
CA ALA A 53 9.49 -7.40 6.99
C ALA A 53 9.17 -6.50 8.20
N ALA A 54 10.14 -5.76 8.72
CA ALA A 54 9.93 -4.79 9.80
C ALA A 54 9.00 -3.65 9.40
N ARG A 55 9.16 -3.12 8.18
CA ARG A 55 8.27 -2.08 7.64
C ARG A 55 6.86 -2.61 7.44
N GLU A 56 6.72 -3.79 6.85
CA GLU A 56 5.43 -4.47 6.69
C GLU A 56 4.75 -4.72 8.05
N LYS A 57 5.50 -5.19 9.05
CA LYS A 57 5.00 -5.39 10.41
C LYS A 57 4.43 -4.09 10.97
N GLY A 58 5.14 -2.98 10.83
CA GLY A 58 4.67 -1.68 11.31
C GLY A 58 3.30 -1.27 10.75
N ILE A 59 3.06 -1.51 9.46
CA ILE A 59 1.75 -1.27 8.84
C ILE A 59 0.70 -2.26 9.35
N ARG A 60 1.05 -3.55 9.47
CA ARG A 60 0.15 -4.59 9.98
C ARG A 60 -0.23 -4.36 11.44
N ASP A 61 0.65 -3.79 12.26
CA ASP A 61 0.38 -3.47 13.66
C ASP A 61 -0.73 -2.42 13.78
N ILE A 62 -0.80 -1.43 12.86
CA ILE A 62 -1.91 -0.47 12.79
C ILE A 62 -3.21 -1.19 12.42
N GLN A 63 -3.17 -2.04 11.38
CA GLN A 63 -4.34 -2.81 10.97
C GLN A 63 -4.84 -3.74 12.08
N TYR A 64 -3.91 -4.36 12.81
CA TYR A 64 -4.20 -5.19 13.97
C TYR A 64 -4.89 -4.37 15.07
N LYS A 65 -4.35 -3.21 15.45
CA LYS A 65 -4.97 -2.33 16.45
C LYS A 65 -6.39 -1.94 16.05
N ALA A 66 -6.62 -1.53 14.80
CA ALA A 66 -7.95 -1.20 14.31
C ALA A 66 -8.90 -2.41 14.33
N ALA A 67 -8.41 -3.60 13.99
CA ALA A 67 -9.21 -4.82 14.06
C ALA A 67 -9.68 -5.13 15.49
N HIS A 68 -8.81 -4.97 16.48
CA HIS A 68 -9.07 -5.34 17.87
C HIS A 68 -9.83 -4.27 18.65
N HIS A 69 -9.58 -2.98 18.38
CA HIS A 69 -10.19 -1.89 19.13
C HIS A 69 -11.41 -1.28 18.44
N LEU A 70 -11.47 -1.32 17.11
CA LEU A 70 -12.54 -0.69 16.33
C LEU A 70 -13.43 -1.69 15.58
N GLY A 71 -13.31 -3.00 15.87
CA GLY A 71 -14.16 -4.04 15.29
C GLY A 71 -13.96 -4.23 13.78
N GLY A 72 -12.71 -4.21 13.31
CA GLY A 72 -12.38 -4.50 11.91
C GLY A 72 -12.65 -3.35 10.93
N ARG A 73 -12.69 -2.11 11.41
CA ARG A 73 -12.93 -0.95 10.54
C ARG A 73 -11.79 -0.68 9.56
N PRO A 74 -12.07 0.01 8.44
CA PRO A 74 -11.05 0.40 7.49
C PRO A 74 -9.93 1.20 8.15
N VAL A 75 -8.74 1.05 7.59
CA VAL A 75 -7.52 1.72 8.03
C VAL A 75 -6.98 2.53 6.86
N VAL A 76 -6.66 3.79 7.15
CA VAL A 76 -5.77 4.61 6.34
C VAL A 76 -4.54 4.89 7.20
N VAL A 77 -3.35 4.73 6.65
CA VAL A 77 -2.14 5.24 7.32
C VAL A 77 -2.16 6.75 7.10
N GLY A 78 -2.60 7.47 8.14
CA GLY A 78 -2.96 8.89 8.06
C GLY A 78 -1.78 9.80 7.74
N GLU A 79 -0.58 9.39 8.11
CA GLU A 79 0.66 10.04 7.67
C GLU A 79 1.78 9.02 7.57
N THR A 80 2.59 9.15 6.53
CA THR A 80 3.83 8.40 6.34
C THR A 80 4.75 9.14 5.39
N GLY A 81 6.02 8.78 5.31
CA GLY A 81 6.99 9.44 4.45
C GLY A 81 8.41 9.18 4.91
N ILE A 82 9.31 10.04 4.45
CA ILE A 82 10.74 10.00 4.79
C ILE A 82 11.27 11.43 4.91
N PRO A 83 12.27 11.69 5.77
CA PRO A 83 13.01 12.94 5.69
C PRO A 83 13.81 12.99 4.37
N LEU A 84 13.71 14.09 3.65
CA LEU A 84 14.47 14.34 2.42
C LEU A 84 15.85 14.93 2.72
N ASP A 85 16.03 15.55 3.88
CA ASP A 85 17.29 16.11 4.38
C ASP A 85 18.25 15.10 5.02
N MET A 86 18.08 13.81 4.70
CA MET A 86 18.99 12.74 5.14
C MET A 86 20.45 13.03 4.79
N GLU A 87 21.35 12.52 5.63
CA GLU A 87 22.81 12.71 5.52
C GLU A 87 23.18 14.20 5.39
N ASP A 88 22.63 15.03 6.29
CA ASP A 88 22.86 16.48 6.37
C ASP A 88 22.54 17.22 5.06
N GLY A 89 21.46 16.80 4.38
CA GLY A 89 21.03 17.39 3.11
C GLY A 89 22.03 17.18 1.97
N LYS A 90 22.87 16.14 2.01
CA LYS A 90 23.86 15.86 0.95
C LYS A 90 23.25 15.87 -0.45
N ALA A 91 22.06 15.26 -0.60
CA ALA A 91 21.32 15.20 -1.86
C ALA A 91 20.97 16.58 -2.42
N PHE A 92 20.78 17.60 -1.57
CA PHE A 92 20.42 18.96 -2.00
C PHE A 92 21.55 19.63 -2.78
N LYS A 93 22.79 19.26 -2.47
CA LYS A 93 23.99 19.80 -3.12
C LYS A 93 24.37 19.00 -4.36
N THR A 94 24.16 17.69 -4.33
CA THR A 94 24.57 16.79 -5.41
C THR A 94 23.49 16.57 -6.47
N GLY A 95 22.22 16.82 -6.14
CA GLY A 95 21.07 16.42 -6.96
C GLY A 95 20.82 14.90 -6.95
N ASP A 96 21.61 14.11 -6.22
CA ASP A 96 21.47 12.66 -6.13
C ASP A 96 20.56 12.28 -4.97
N PHE A 97 19.28 12.06 -5.27
CA PHE A 97 18.24 11.63 -4.34
C PHE A 97 18.06 10.10 -4.29
N ARG A 98 18.98 9.30 -4.83
CA ARG A 98 18.79 7.84 -4.94
C ARG A 98 18.54 7.16 -3.59
N MET A 99 19.12 7.65 -2.50
CA MET A 99 18.88 7.09 -1.16
C MET A 99 17.50 7.45 -0.63
N GLN A 100 17.02 8.67 -0.89
CA GLN A 100 15.66 9.13 -0.60
C GLN A 100 14.63 8.34 -1.41
N GLU A 101 14.91 8.07 -2.69
CA GLU A 101 14.08 7.20 -3.53
C GLU A 101 13.99 5.77 -2.97
N LEU A 102 15.11 5.18 -2.56
CA LEU A 102 15.13 3.85 -1.96
C LEU A 102 14.41 3.81 -0.60
N ALA A 103 14.51 4.87 0.20
CA ALA A 103 13.80 4.98 1.48
C ALA A 103 12.29 5.10 1.27
N MET A 104 11.87 6.03 0.40
CA MET A 104 10.48 6.22 0.00
C MET A 104 9.89 4.93 -0.58
N ASN A 105 10.63 4.24 -1.44
CA ASN A 105 10.18 2.97 -1.99
C ASN A 105 10.01 1.88 -0.93
N GLY A 106 10.89 1.82 0.07
CA GLY A 106 10.76 0.88 1.18
C GLY A 106 9.47 1.09 1.98
N VAL A 107 9.08 2.34 2.23
CA VAL A 107 7.83 2.70 2.89
C VAL A 107 6.62 2.34 2.02
N LEU A 108 6.60 2.81 0.76
CA LEU A 108 5.45 2.64 -0.12
C LEU A 108 5.23 1.17 -0.53
N SER A 109 6.30 0.39 -0.71
CA SER A 109 6.17 -1.05 -0.97
C SER A 109 5.62 -1.83 0.22
N ALA A 110 5.88 -1.39 1.47
CA ALA A 110 5.27 -2.01 2.64
C ALA A 110 3.74 -1.76 2.67
N LEU A 111 3.30 -0.57 2.30
CA LEU A 111 1.88 -0.23 2.18
C LEU A 111 1.19 -1.07 1.09
N GLU A 112 1.85 -1.23 -0.07
CA GLU A 112 1.36 -2.07 -1.17
C GLU A 112 1.11 -3.52 -0.73
N VAL A 113 2.10 -4.16 -0.09
CA VAL A 113 1.99 -5.55 0.38
C VAL A 113 0.93 -5.72 1.48
N CYS A 114 0.68 -4.66 2.25
CA CYS A 114 -0.35 -4.64 3.29
C CYS A 114 -1.73 -4.21 2.77
N PHE A 115 -1.87 -3.88 1.48
CA PHE A 115 -3.07 -3.28 0.88
C PHE A 115 -3.59 -2.06 1.66
N ALA A 116 -2.68 -1.30 2.27
CA ALA A 116 -3.02 -0.16 3.11
C ALA A 116 -3.19 1.10 2.25
N SER A 117 -4.31 1.79 2.46
CA SER A 117 -4.45 3.18 1.99
C SER A 117 -3.55 4.09 2.83
N SER A 118 -3.06 5.18 2.25
CA SER A 118 -2.19 6.10 2.98
C SER A 118 -2.26 7.52 2.44
N THR A 119 -1.76 8.44 3.24
CA THR A 119 -1.51 9.84 2.88
C THR A 119 -0.03 10.12 3.09
N LEU A 120 0.65 10.46 2.00
CA LEU A 120 2.08 10.78 2.03
C LEU A 120 2.28 12.19 2.60
N TRP A 121 3.08 12.29 3.65
CA TRP A 121 3.54 13.53 4.24
C TRP A 121 4.89 13.92 3.60
N ASN A 122 4.97 15.00 2.84
CA ASN A 122 3.87 15.87 2.40
C ASN A 122 4.15 16.52 1.03
N TYR A 123 3.28 17.46 0.64
CA TYR A 123 3.55 18.42 -0.43
C TYR A 123 3.41 19.84 0.13
N THR A 124 4.51 20.59 0.12
CA THR A 124 4.63 21.94 0.68
C THR A 124 5.23 22.85 -0.39
N PRO A 125 4.44 23.73 -1.03
CA PRO A 125 4.87 24.48 -2.22
C PRO A 125 5.90 25.59 -1.91
N ASP A 126 6.13 25.91 -0.65
CA ASP A 126 7.12 26.87 -0.16
C ASP A 126 8.30 26.20 0.56
N ASN A 127 8.41 24.86 0.48
CA ASN A 127 9.54 24.14 1.02
C ASN A 127 10.86 24.63 0.41
N ASN A 128 11.88 24.74 1.25
CA ASN A 128 13.26 25.07 0.86
C ASN A 128 14.27 24.20 1.61
N ASN A 129 15.49 24.14 1.10
CA ASN A 129 16.57 23.31 1.66
C ASN A 129 17.07 23.79 3.02
N ALA A 130 16.78 25.04 3.41
CA ALA A 130 17.31 25.65 4.62
C ALA A 130 16.47 25.33 5.86
N ARG A 131 15.14 25.22 5.70
CA ARG A 131 14.20 25.02 6.82
C ARG A 131 13.13 23.97 6.56
N GLY A 132 13.19 23.25 5.43
CA GLY A 132 12.17 22.29 5.05
C GLY A 132 10.83 22.98 4.80
N ASP A 133 9.80 22.55 5.51
CA ASP A 133 8.41 23.00 5.37
C ASP A 133 8.09 24.37 5.98
N ASN A 134 9.09 25.06 6.55
CA ASN A 134 8.97 26.35 7.25
C ASN A 134 8.05 26.34 8.48
N TRP A 135 7.65 25.18 8.99
CA TRP A 135 6.72 25.07 10.10
C TRP A 135 7.42 24.65 11.40
N ASN A 136 8.01 23.46 11.44
CA ASN A 136 8.65 22.90 12.62
C ASN A 136 10.10 22.43 12.35
N GLY A 137 10.63 22.72 11.16
CA GLY A 137 11.97 22.31 10.73
C GLY A 137 12.02 20.90 10.13
N GLU A 138 10.87 20.29 9.88
CA GLU A 138 10.76 19.04 9.13
C GLU A 138 10.96 19.30 7.63
N ASP A 139 11.72 18.41 6.99
CA ASP A 139 11.88 18.41 5.54
C ASP A 139 11.43 17.05 4.97
N LEU A 140 10.12 16.84 4.95
CA LEU A 140 9.49 15.60 4.47
C LEU A 140 8.82 15.79 3.09
N SER A 141 8.88 16.99 2.52
CA SER A 141 8.11 17.30 1.33
C SER A 141 8.64 16.62 0.08
N ILE A 142 7.77 16.09 -0.78
CA ILE A 142 8.19 15.55 -2.09
C ILE A 142 8.53 16.65 -3.11
N PHE A 143 8.47 17.92 -2.71
CA PHE A 143 8.76 19.08 -3.54
C PHE A 143 9.64 20.08 -2.78
N SER A 144 10.51 20.80 -3.50
CA SER A 144 11.25 21.96 -3.01
C SER A 144 11.56 22.90 -4.16
N ARG A 145 11.42 24.22 -3.93
CA ARG A 145 11.77 25.23 -4.94
C ARG A 145 13.25 25.21 -5.29
N ASP A 146 14.09 24.87 -4.33
CA ASP A 146 15.54 24.80 -4.52
C ASP A 146 15.98 23.60 -5.36
N GLN A 147 15.07 22.68 -5.68
CA GLN A 147 15.32 21.57 -6.60
C GLN A 147 14.79 21.83 -8.01
N MET A 148 14.16 22.99 -8.24
CA MET A 148 13.73 23.36 -9.58
C MET A 148 14.94 23.67 -10.45
N VAL A 149 14.96 23.12 -11.65
CA VAL A 149 15.99 23.36 -12.67
C VAL A 149 15.45 24.09 -13.89
N GLY A 150 14.16 24.46 -13.89
CA GLY A 150 13.52 25.23 -14.96
C GLY A 150 13.25 24.40 -16.22
N ASN A 151 13.18 23.07 -16.09
CA ASN A 151 12.92 22.16 -17.21
C ASN A 151 11.43 22.15 -17.63
N LYS A 152 10.56 22.82 -16.87
CA LYS A 152 9.11 22.97 -17.13
C LYS A 152 8.34 21.66 -17.15
N THR A 153 8.89 20.57 -16.62
CA THR A 153 8.12 19.34 -16.43
C THR A 153 7.20 19.49 -15.23
N ILE A 154 6.16 18.65 -15.15
CA ILE A 154 5.27 18.62 -13.98
C ILE A 154 6.03 18.23 -12.69
N ASP A 155 7.18 17.58 -12.83
CA ASP A 155 8.02 17.11 -11.73
C ASP A 155 9.20 18.06 -11.43
N ASP A 156 9.24 19.26 -12.01
CA ASP A 156 10.29 20.25 -11.73
C ASP A 156 10.27 20.64 -10.24
N GLY A 157 11.39 20.46 -9.53
CA GLY A 157 11.46 20.60 -8.06
C GLY A 157 11.04 19.36 -7.27
N GLY A 158 10.68 18.28 -7.95
CA GLY A 158 10.30 17.01 -7.33
C GLY A 158 11.48 16.30 -6.66
N ARG A 159 11.19 15.64 -5.54
CA ARG A 159 12.15 14.89 -4.72
C ARG A 159 11.63 13.48 -4.51
N ALA A 160 12.48 12.49 -4.77
CA ALA A 160 12.12 11.07 -4.73
C ALA A 160 10.89 10.69 -5.58
N ILE A 161 10.60 11.45 -6.65
CA ILE A 161 9.42 11.26 -7.53
C ILE A 161 9.37 9.86 -8.15
N LYS A 162 10.53 9.30 -8.54
CA LYS A 162 10.63 7.93 -9.08
C LYS A 162 9.98 6.90 -8.16
N ALA A 163 10.05 7.13 -6.84
CA ALA A 163 9.36 6.33 -5.85
C ALA A 163 7.94 6.87 -5.59
N ALA A 164 7.77 8.16 -5.30
CA ALA A 164 6.48 8.69 -4.84
C ALA A 164 5.35 8.58 -5.88
N VAL A 165 5.64 8.82 -7.16
CA VAL A 165 4.66 8.76 -8.24
C VAL A 165 4.67 7.36 -8.84
N ARG A 166 3.69 6.55 -8.44
CA ARG A 166 3.58 5.14 -8.83
C ARG A 166 2.13 4.74 -9.20
N PRO A 167 1.95 3.73 -10.07
CA PRO A 167 0.63 3.18 -10.36
C PRO A 167 -0.03 2.62 -9.09
N HIS A 168 -1.35 2.81 -8.97
CA HIS A 168 -2.14 2.21 -7.89
C HIS A 168 -3.52 1.82 -8.39
N VAL A 169 -4.15 0.85 -7.72
CA VAL A 169 -5.51 0.45 -8.00
C VAL A 169 -6.47 1.37 -7.25
N ARG A 170 -7.33 2.07 -7.98
CA ARG A 170 -8.32 2.99 -7.41
C ARG A 170 -9.58 2.28 -6.91
N ALA A 171 -10.00 1.24 -7.63
CA ALA A 171 -11.19 0.46 -7.34
C ALA A 171 -11.07 -0.92 -7.99
N TYR A 172 -11.62 -1.94 -7.34
CA TYR A 172 -11.67 -3.31 -7.84
C TYR A 172 -12.87 -4.04 -7.23
N VAL A 173 -13.28 -5.15 -7.87
CA VAL A 173 -14.35 -6.03 -7.38
C VAL A 173 -13.74 -7.38 -7.05
N GLY A 174 -13.71 -7.76 -5.77
CA GLY A 174 -13.11 -9.00 -5.31
C GLY A 174 -12.21 -8.78 -4.09
N THR A 175 -11.40 -9.77 -3.76
CA THR A 175 -10.41 -9.72 -2.67
C THR A 175 -9.01 -9.64 -3.26
N PRO A 176 -8.20 -8.63 -2.93
CA PRO A 176 -6.86 -8.51 -3.50
C PRO A 176 -5.94 -9.55 -2.87
N THR A 177 -5.04 -10.11 -3.67
CA THR A 177 -4.09 -11.15 -3.25
C THR A 177 -2.64 -10.77 -3.48
N VAL A 178 -2.37 -9.90 -4.47
CA VAL A 178 -1.03 -9.33 -4.71
C VAL A 178 -1.18 -7.87 -5.12
N GLN A 179 -0.32 -7.02 -4.56
CA GLN A 179 -0.05 -5.67 -5.06
C GLN A 179 1.42 -5.35 -4.86
N ARG A 180 2.12 -4.97 -5.93
CA ARG A 180 3.53 -4.53 -5.87
C ARG A 180 3.89 -3.65 -7.06
N PHE A 181 4.76 -2.68 -6.81
CA PHE A 181 5.41 -1.87 -7.84
C PHE A 181 6.94 -2.06 -7.80
N ASN A 182 7.55 -2.26 -8.96
CA ASN A 182 9.00 -2.19 -9.14
C ASN A 182 9.35 -0.88 -9.86
N MET A 183 9.97 0.05 -9.15
CA MET A 183 10.30 1.38 -9.69
C MET A 183 11.44 1.38 -10.72
N ASP A 184 12.26 0.34 -10.77
CA ASP A 184 13.37 0.24 -11.73
C ASP A 184 12.88 -0.29 -13.09
N THR A 185 12.02 -1.31 -13.07
CA THR A 185 11.40 -1.86 -14.30
C THR A 185 10.10 -1.15 -14.68
N LYS A 186 9.57 -0.29 -13.80
CA LYS A 186 8.24 0.34 -13.90
C LYS A 186 7.10 -0.68 -14.01
N GLU A 187 7.30 -1.89 -13.49
CA GLU A 187 6.28 -2.94 -13.48
C GLU A 187 5.37 -2.80 -12.27
N PHE A 188 4.07 -2.67 -12.51
CA PHE A 188 3.04 -2.80 -11.49
C PHE A 188 2.27 -4.11 -11.66
N VAL A 189 2.15 -4.89 -10.58
CA VAL A 189 1.40 -6.14 -10.55
C VAL A 189 0.30 -6.05 -9.51
N PHE A 190 -0.93 -6.35 -9.95
CA PHE A 190 -2.10 -6.50 -9.09
C PHE A 190 -2.81 -7.82 -9.42
N GLN A 191 -3.18 -8.57 -8.39
CA GLN A 191 -3.97 -9.79 -8.50
C GLN A 191 -5.09 -9.75 -7.46
N PHE A 192 -6.24 -10.30 -7.83
CA PHE A 192 -7.41 -10.39 -6.97
C PHE A 192 -8.23 -11.62 -7.36
N VAL A 193 -9.04 -12.11 -6.42
CA VAL A 193 -10.01 -13.18 -6.65
C VAL A 193 -11.42 -12.62 -6.59
N THR A 194 -12.27 -13.05 -7.51
CA THR A 194 -13.70 -12.77 -7.48
C THR A 194 -14.42 -13.98 -6.91
N ALA A 195 -15.48 -13.75 -6.13
CA ALA A 195 -16.40 -14.84 -5.84
C ALA A 195 -17.06 -15.28 -7.15
N LEU A 196 -16.93 -16.55 -7.52
CA LEU A 196 -17.76 -17.12 -8.57
C LEU A 196 -19.21 -16.95 -8.12
N GLN A 197 -20.00 -16.16 -8.85
CA GLN A 197 -21.45 -16.30 -8.75
C GLN A 197 -21.76 -17.72 -9.21
N SER A 198 -22.26 -18.56 -8.31
CA SER A 198 -22.93 -19.79 -8.74
C SER A 198 -24.02 -19.33 -9.69
N ALA A 199 -23.85 -19.58 -10.99
CA ALA A 199 -24.91 -19.37 -11.96
C ALA A 199 -26.08 -20.20 -11.45
N GLY A 200 -27.13 -19.53 -10.95
CA GLY A 200 -28.35 -20.19 -10.54
C GLY A 200 -28.78 -21.04 -11.72
N THR A 201 -28.80 -22.36 -11.53
CA THR A 201 -29.42 -23.26 -12.49
C THR A 201 -30.82 -22.71 -12.73
N PRO A 202 -31.24 -22.43 -13.98
CA PRO A 202 -32.63 -22.05 -14.22
C PRO A 202 -33.49 -23.15 -13.61
N GLN A 203 -34.35 -22.80 -12.66
CA GLN A 203 -35.39 -23.73 -12.21
C GLN A 203 -36.22 -24.05 -13.45
N SER A 204 -36.03 -25.25 -14.01
CA SER A 204 -36.95 -25.80 -14.99
C SER A 204 -38.28 -25.94 -14.28
N GLY A 205 -39.26 -25.17 -14.74
CA GLY A 205 -40.63 -25.24 -14.30
C GLY A 205 -41.14 -26.68 -14.29
N SER A 206 -41.85 -27.00 -13.22
CA SER A 206 -42.51 -28.26 -12.95
C SER A 206 -43.40 -28.72 -14.11
N GLY A 207 -43.08 -29.88 -14.67
CA GLY A 207 -44.01 -30.72 -15.41
C GLY A 207 -43.81 -32.16 -14.96
N SER A 208 -44.67 -32.65 -14.06
CA SER A 208 -44.73 -34.07 -13.68
C SER A 208 -45.10 -34.92 -14.90
N PRO A 209 -44.51 -36.13 -15.01
CA PRO A 209 -45.38 -37.29 -15.14
C PRO A 209 -44.89 -38.53 -14.35
N GLY A 210 -45.86 -39.21 -13.74
CA GLY A 210 -46.01 -40.67 -13.68
C GLY A 210 -44.82 -41.58 -13.34
N SER A 211 -44.92 -42.19 -12.15
CA SER A 211 -44.56 -43.57 -11.75
C SER A 211 -43.84 -44.50 -12.75
N GLY A 212 -42.72 -45.09 -12.32
CA GLY A 212 -42.12 -46.27 -12.94
C GLY A 212 -40.86 -46.77 -12.21
N ASP A 213 -40.84 -48.06 -11.93
CA ASP A 213 -40.00 -48.87 -11.02
C ASP A 213 -38.51 -49.09 -11.46
N GLY A 214 -37.66 -49.47 -10.50
CA GLY A 214 -36.54 -50.42 -10.70
C GLY A 214 -35.11 -49.93 -11.01
N GLY A 215 -34.17 -50.20 -10.07
CA GLY A 215 -32.81 -50.68 -10.41
C GLY A 215 -31.60 -49.75 -10.18
N SER A 216 -30.72 -50.13 -9.25
CA SER A 216 -29.30 -49.72 -9.20
C SER A 216 -28.47 -50.59 -10.18
N PRO A 217 -27.35 -50.13 -10.79
CA PRO A 217 -26.07 -49.92 -10.07
C PRO A 217 -25.12 -48.80 -10.59
N ARG A 218 -24.07 -48.58 -9.78
CA ARG A 218 -22.91 -47.65 -9.84
C ARG A 218 -21.95 -47.92 -11.04
N PRO A 219 -20.77 -47.24 -11.17
CA PRO A 219 -20.43 -45.85 -11.53
C PRO A 219 -19.68 -45.73 -12.89
N LYS A 220 -19.59 -44.51 -13.48
CA LYS A 220 -18.47 -44.12 -14.36
C LYS A 220 -18.09 -42.64 -14.18
N THR A 221 -16.80 -42.38 -14.01
CA THR A 221 -16.14 -41.08 -14.18
C THR A 221 -16.10 -40.69 -15.66
N PRO A 222 -16.03 -39.39 -15.97
CA PRO A 222 -14.94 -38.93 -16.83
C PRO A 222 -14.28 -37.64 -16.33
N GLY A 223 -12.98 -37.52 -16.61
CA GLY A 223 -12.20 -36.31 -16.38
C GLY A 223 -12.52 -35.20 -17.38
N GLY A 224 -11.98 -34.01 -17.12
CA GLY A 224 -12.08 -32.90 -18.06
C GLY A 224 -11.54 -31.59 -17.53
N ALA A 225 -10.38 -31.22 -18.04
CA ALA A 225 -9.91 -29.88 -18.39
C ALA A 225 -9.88 -28.77 -17.31
N GLY A 226 -8.66 -28.36 -16.97
CA GLY A 226 -8.39 -27.07 -16.34
C GLY A 226 -8.68 -25.90 -17.29
N HIS A 227 -9.21 -24.82 -16.72
CA HIS A 227 -9.26 -23.52 -17.37
C HIS A 227 -8.34 -22.54 -16.64
N ARG A 228 -7.25 -22.17 -17.31
CA ARG A 228 -6.49 -20.94 -17.01
C ARG A 228 -7.32 -19.75 -17.49
N ALA A 229 -7.74 -18.89 -16.58
CA ALA A 229 -8.27 -17.57 -16.93
C ALA A 229 -7.10 -16.65 -17.33
N GLY A 230 -7.21 -16.04 -18.51
CA GLY A 230 -6.18 -15.18 -19.10
C GLY A 230 -6.01 -13.86 -18.35
N ALA A 231 -4.75 -13.47 -18.15
CA ALA A 231 -4.38 -12.15 -17.66
C ALA A 231 -4.54 -11.13 -18.79
N GLY A 232 -5.48 -10.19 -18.65
CA GLY A 232 -5.58 -9.03 -19.52
C GLY A 232 -4.56 -7.97 -19.11
N SER A 233 -3.52 -7.75 -19.91
CA SER A 233 -2.64 -6.60 -19.76
C SER A 233 -3.25 -5.38 -20.47
N HIS A 234 -3.58 -4.33 -19.72
CA HIS A 234 -3.92 -3.03 -20.30
C HIS A 234 -2.69 -2.14 -20.19
N ARG A 235 -1.97 -1.93 -21.30
CA ARG A 235 -0.96 -0.87 -21.42
C ARG A 235 -1.67 0.41 -21.83
N ARG A 236 -1.44 1.50 -21.11
CA ARG A 236 -1.76 2.84 -21.61
C ARG A 236 -0.63 3.31 -22.54
N PRO A 237 -0.94 4.03 -23.63
CA PRO A 237 0.05 4.71 -24.44
C PRO A 237 0.64 5.90 -23.68
N ASP A 238 1.92 6.14 -23.93
CA ASP A 238 2.77 7.12 -23.27
C ASP A 238 2.24 8.57 -23.43
N ALA A 239 2.42 9.36 -22.37
CA ALA A 239 2.32 10.82 -22.35
C ALA A 239 3.52 11.37 -21.57
#